data_AF-A0A0H2R3S2-F1
#
_entry.id   AF-A0A0H2R3S2-F1
#
_cell.length_a   1.000
_cell.length_b   1.000
_cell.length_c   1.000
_cell.angle_alpha   90.00
_cell.angle_beta   90.00
_cell.angle_gamma   90.00
#
_symmetry.space_group_name_H-M   'P 1'
#
loop_
_entity.id
_entity.type
_entity.pdbx_description
1 polymer ?
#
loop_
_entity_poly.entity_id
_entity_poly.type
_entity_poly.pdbx_seq_one_letter_code
_entity_poly.pdbx_strand_id
1 'polypeptide(L)' 'YAVKPKLGRPRLLTARDSKLAARKVTTTECRDATDVQRTTFPHVAPRTVRRALQQEGLNARIPCSKPLLT' A
#
# COMPACT_ATOMS: atom_id res chain seq x y z
N TYR A 1 -24.27 31.01 -5.95
CA TYR A 1 -24.49 29.58 -5.71
C TYR A 1 -23.15 28.92 -5.38
N ALA A 2 -23.02 28.32 -4.19
CA ALA A 2 -21.83 27.52 -3.86
C ALA A 2 -22.00 26.10 -4.40
N VAL A 3 -21.33 25.78 -5.49
CA VAL A 3 -21.29 24.42 -6.04
C VAL A 3 -20.43 23.57 -5.11
N LYS A 4 -21.05 22.69 -4.32
CA LYS A 4 -20.29 21.70 -3.54
C LYS A 4 -19.57 20.76 -4.52
N PRO A 5 -18.25 20.52 -4.34
CA PRO A 5 -17.52 19.63 -5.23
C PRO A 5 -18.14 18.24 -5.17
N LYS A 6 -18.37 17.63 -6.34
CA LYS A 6 -18.84 16.24 -6.42
C LYS A 6 -17.75 15.34 -5.81
N LEU A 7 -18.09 14.66 -4.72
CA LEU A 7 -17.22 13.64 -4.13
C LEU A 7 -17.12 12.49 -5.13
N GLY A 8 -15.91 12.22 -5.62
CA GLY A 8 -15.65 11.10 -6.53
C GLY A 8 -15.91 9.74 -5.86
N ARG A 9 -15.71 8.65 -6.62
CA ARG A 9 -15.83 7.29 -6.09
C ARG A 9 -14.89 7.11 -4.88
N PRO A 10 -15.38 6.58 -3.74
CA PRO A 10 -14.54 6.30 -2.59
C PRO A 10 -13.42 5.33 -2.98
N ARG A 11 -12.21 5.61 -2.48
CA ARG A 11 -11.06 4.72 -2.67
C ARG A 11 -11.22 3.47 -1.81
N LEU A 12 -10.70 2.34 -2.29
CA LEU A 12 -10.71 1.07 -1.55
C LEU A 12 -9.89 1.12 -0.26
N LEU A 13 -8.84 1.95 -0.22
CA LEU A 13 -8.04 2.17 0.98
C LEU A 13 -8.33 3.58 1.50
N THR A 14 -8.60 3.66 2.80
CA THR A 14 -8.71 4.94 3.51
C THR A 14 -7.32 5.50 3.83
N ALA A 15 -7.27 6.77 4.25
CA ALA A 15 -6.02 7.37 4.74
C ALA A 15 -5.48 6.70 6.02
N ARG A 16 -6.35 6.03 6.78
CA ARG A 16 -5.93 5.24 7.95
C ARG A 16 -5.25 3.95 7.49
N ASP A 17 -5.80 3.31 6.47
CA ASP A 17 -5.26 2.07 5.92
C ASP A 17 -3.90 2.29 5.26
N SER A 18 -3.71 3.41 4.55
CA SER A 18 -2.41 3.77 3.98
C SER A 18 -1.33 3.95 5.06
N LYS A 19 -1.66 4.66 6.15
CA LYS A 19 -0.75 4.80 7.30
C LYS A 19 -0.44 3.48 7.98
N LEU A 20 -1.43 2.60 8.11
CA LEU A 20 -1.23 1.27 8.68
C LEU A 20 -0.33 0.40 7.79
N ALA A 21 -0.55 0.43 6.47
CA ALA A 21 0.33 -0.23 5.50
C ALA A 21 1.77 0.28 5.62
N ALA A 22 1.94 1.61 5.69
CA ALA A 22 3.25 2.23 5.84
C ALA A 22 3.93 1.82 7.14
N ARG A 23 3.19 1.82 8.26
CA ARG A 23 3.69 1.39 9.57
C ARG A 23 4.21 -0.05 9.53
N LYS A 24 3.46 -0.99 8.93
CA LYS A 24 3.89 -2.40 8.86
C LYS A 24 5.17 -2.60 8.06
N VAL A 25 5.38 -1.79 7.03
CA VAL A 25 6.63 -1.81 6.25
C VAL A 25 7.77 -1.21 7.07
N THR A 26 7.54 -0.10 7.77
CA THR A 26 8.60 0.55 8.57
C THR A 26 8.94 -0.22 9.85
N THR A 27 7.99 -0.95 10.44
CA THR A 27 8.25 -1.85 11.58
C THR A 27 8.81 -3.21 11.17
N THR A 28 9.12 -3.40 9.87
CA THR A 28 9.63 -4.66 9.29
C THR A 28 8.73 -5.89 9.48
N GLU A 29 7.46 -5.69 9.85
CA GLU A 29 6.43 -6.76 9.87
C GLU A 29 6.09 -7.26 8.46
N CYS A 30 6.22 -6.39 7.46
CA CYS A 30 6.04 -6.72 6.05
C CYS A 30 7.21 -6.18 5.24
N ARG A 31 7.71 -6.97 4.28
CA ARG A 31 8.85 -6.55 3.47
C ARG A 31 8.42 -5.68 2.30
N ASP A 32 7.32 -6.02 1.63
CA ASP A 32 6.88 -5.32 0.44
C ASP A 32 5.35 -5.11 0.40
N ALA A 33 4.88 -4.45 -0.66
CA ALA A 33 3.45 -4.25 -0.89
C ALA A 33 2.66 -5.57 -1.03
N THR A 34 3.31 -6.63 -1.49
CA THR A 34 2.69 -7.96 -1.67
C THR A 34 2.45 -8.63 -0.33
N ASP A 35 3.41 -8.55 0.58
CA ASP A 35 3.28 -9.03 1.96
C ASP A 35 2.21 -8.25 2.71
N VAL A 36 2.19 -6.92 2.57
CA VAL A 36 1.12 -6.08 3.16
C VAL A 36 -0.25 -6.49 2.62
N GLN A 37 -0.35 -6.77 1.31
CA GLN A 37 -1.60 -7.22 0.70
C GLN A 37 -2.03 -8.56 1.29
N ARG A 38 -1.14 -9.56 1.36
CA ARG A 38 -1.45 -10.90 1.87
C ARG A 38 -1.86 -10.88 3.35
N THR A 39 -1.17 -10.08 4.15
CA THR A 39 -1.37 -10.07 5.62
C THR A 39 -2.51 -9.18 6.07
N THR A 40 -2.80 -8.09 5.35
CA THR A 40 -3.62 -7.00 5.87
C THR A 40 -4.79 -6.63 4.95
N PHE A 41 -4.59 -6.68 3.64
CA PHE A 41 -5.60 -6.27 2.67
C PHE A 41 -5.79 -7.32 1.57
N PRO A 42 -6.21 -8.56 1.91
CA PRO A 42 -6.27 -9.68 0.95
C PRO A 42 -7.28 -9.42 -0.18
N HIS A 43 -8.28 -8.58 0.06
CA HIS A 43 -9.31 -8.19 -0.91
C HIS A 43 -8.87 -7.06 -1.86
N VAL A 44 -7.71 -6.45 -1.62
CA VAL A 44 -7.22 -5.30 -2.40
C VAL A 44 -6.13 -5.78 -3.35
N ALA A 45 -6.14 -5.27 -4.59
CA ALA A 45 -5.08 -5.57 -5.54
C ALA A 45 -3.71 -5.05 -5.03
N PRO A 46 -2.61 -5.82 -5.19
CA PRO A 46 -1.27 -5.40 -4.75
C PRO A 46 -0.85 -4.03 -5.32
N ARG A 47 -1.29 -3.70 -6.54
CA ARG A 47 -1.05 -2.41 -7.18
C ARG A 47 -1.65 -1.24 -6.41
N THR A 48 -2.79 -1.42 -5.75
CA THR A 48 -3.45 -0.39 -4.95
C THR A 48 -2.71 -0.16 -3.65
N VAL A 49 -2.24 -1.24 -2.99
CA VAL A 49 -1.38 -1.15 -1.80
C VAL A 49 -0.06 -0.44 -2.13
N ARG A 50 0.55 -0.77 -3.28
CA ARG A 50 1.76 -0.10 -3.78
C ARG A 50 1.55 1.41 -3.95
N ARG A 51 0.41 1.83 -4.52
CA ARG A 51 0.07 3.25 -4.67
C ARG A 51 -0.13 3.94 -3.32
N ALA A 52 -0.75 3.26 -2.36
CA ALA A 52 -0.93 3.80 -1.01
C ALA A 52 0.42 4.02 -0.31
N LEU A 53 1.34 3.05 -0.40
CA LEU A 53 2.70 3.20 0.13
C LEU A 53 3.47 4.35 -0.54
N GLN A 54 3.34 4.52 -1.85
CA GLN A 54 3.94 5.65 -2.57
C GLN A 54 3.37 7.00 -2.12
N GLN A 55 2.07 7.07 -1.79
CA GLN A 55 1.45 8.29 -1.26
C GLN A 55 1.97 8.64 0.14
N GLU A 56 2.36 7.64 0.92
CA GLU A 56 3.01 7.81 2.23
C GLU A 56 4.55 8.02 2.09
N GLY A 57 5.06 8.17 0.87
CA GLY A 57 6.49 8.41 0.60
C GLY A 57 7.38 7.18 0.64
N LEU A 58 6.81 5.98 0.75
CA LEU A 58 7.56 4.72 0.75
C LEU A 58 7.77 4.19 -0.67
N ASN A 59 9.03 3.90 -0.99
CA ASN A 59 9.37 3.18 -2.21
C ASN A 59 8.96 1.71 -2.07
N ALA A 60 7.76 1.40 -2.53
CA ALA A 60 7.15 0.08 -2.44
C ALA A 60 7.79 -1.01 -3.35
N ARG A 61 8.93 -0.71 -3.98
CA ARG A 61 9.71 -1.66 -4.79
C ARG A 61 11.05 -1.88 -4.10
N ILE A 62 11.16 -2.97 -3.36
CA ILE A 62 12.45 -3.44 -2.86
C ILE A 62 13.05 -4.37 -3.92
N PRO A 63 14.24 -4.09 -4.48
CA PRO A 63 14.93 -5.04 -5.33
C PRO A 63 15.38 -6.25 -4.47
N CYS A 64 14.75 -7.40 -4.67
CA CYS A 64 15.21 -8.65 -4.08
C CYS A 64 16.39 -9.19 -4.89
N SER A 65 17.46 -9.60 -4.21
CA SER A 65 18.52 -10.39 -4.84
C SER A 65 17.92 -11.70 -5.36
N LYS A 66 18.34 -12.14 -6.55
CA LYS A 66 17.92 -13.44 -7.08
C LYS A 66 18.45 -14.53 -6.13
N PRO A 67 17.63 -15.51 -5.71
CA PRO A 67 18.13 -16.61 -4.91
C PRO A 67 19.20 -17.36 -5.71
N LEU A 68 20.30 -17.72 -5.05
CA LEU A 68 21.31 -18.59 -5.63
C LEU A 68 20.65 -19.96 -5.82
N LEU A 69 20.54 -20.44 -7.05
CA LEU A 69 20.15 -21.83 -7.30
C LEU A 69 21.39 -22.69 -7.06
N THR A 70 21.42 -23.40 -5.94
CA THR A 70 22.38 -24.48 -5.66
C THR A 70 21.88 -25.80 -6.20
#